data_AF-A0A257TE04-F1
#
_entry.id   AF-A0A257TE04-F1
#
_cell.length_a   1.000
_cell.length_b   1.000
_cell.length_c   1.000
_cell.angle_alpha   90.00
_cell.angle_beta   90.00
_cell.angle_gamma   90.00
#
_symmetry.space_group_name_H-M   'P 1'
#
loop_
_entity.id
_entity.type
_entity.pdbx_description
1 polymer ?
#
loop_
_entity_poly.entity_id
_entity_poly.type
_entity_poly.pdbx_seq_one_letter_code
_entity_poly.pdbx_strand_id
1 'polypeptide(L)'
;MTTAPRARPTLERSLASLIAAGWNGPRLFAEPHTALQERFADLPITWRDRKLGAFPNWYLGLSELYLREPLADAYLMCQDDAIFAEGSRSYLEQHLWPAAEVGVVSIYTPTHWSRGRPCGFHVERHGWASWGALAYIFSNKSLRALLAHPLAIEHRRLGPAGGLRNIDSVVGAWCQAAELPYFVHVPSLVQHIGETSTIWTSAGANGGRRASDFVPRIS
;
A
#
# COMPACT_ATOMS: atom_id res chain seq x y z
N MET A 1 -0.41 -8.11 -2.20
CA MET A 1 -1.58 -7.28 -2.52
C MET A 1 -2.78 -7.75 -1.71
N THR A 2 -3.48 -6.86 -1.01
CA THR A 2 -4.76 -7.18 -0.36
C THR A 2 -5.92 -6.95 -1.33
N THR A 3 -6.91 -7.84 -1.33
CA THR A 3 -8.10 -7.72 -2.17
C THR A 3 -9.36 -8.19 -1.44
N ALA A 4 -10.49 -7.60 -1.82
CA ALA A 4 -11.82 -8.00 -1.37
C ALA A 4 -12.84 -7.77 -2.50
N PRO A 5 -13.99 -8.46 -2.49
CA PRO A 5 -15.04 -8.23 -3.49
C PRO A 5 -15.47 -6.76 -3.55
N ARG A 6 -15.64 -6.25 -4.78
CA ARG A 6 -16.08 -4.88 -5.06
C ARG A 6 -17.21 -4.88 -6.09
N ALA A 7 -18.12 -3.92 -5.99
CA ALA A 7 -19.18 -3.73 -6.99
C ALA A 7 -18.60 -3.41 -8.38
N ARG A 8 -17.51 -2.66 -8.43
CA ARG A 8 -16.68 -2.44 -9.63
C ARG A 8 -15.31 -3.09 -9.41
N PRO A 9 -15.08 -4.29 -9.95
CA PRO A 9 -13.81 -4.99 -9.78
C PRO A 9 -12.63 -4.18 -10.33
N THR A 10 -11.55 -4.12 -9.55
CA THR A 10 -10.30 -3.43 -9.93
C THR A 10 -9.08 -4.35 -9.88
N LEU A 11 -9.19 -5.49 -9.18
CA LEU A 11 -8.12 -6.47 -8.98
C LEU A 11 -7.35 -6.83 -10.25
N GLU A 12 -8.05 -7.15 -11.32
CA GLU A 12 -7.42 -7.59 -12.57
C GLU A 12 -6.53 -6.52 -13.19
N ARG A 13 -7.04 -5.29 -13.24
CA ARG A 13 -6.30 -4.14 -13.79
C ARG A 13 -5.10 -3.82 -12.91
N SER A 14 -5.28 -3.88 -11.59
CA SER A 14 -4.21 -3.65 -10.62
C SER A 14 -3.12 -4.70 -10.74
N LEU A 15 -3.47 -5.99 -10.81
CA LEU A 15 -2.54 -7.11 -11.01
C LEU A 15 -1.79 -6.99 -12.34
N ALA A 16 -2.49 -6.75 -13.44
CA ALA A 16 -1.86 -6.60 -14.75
C ALA A 16 -0.82 -5.46 -14.75
N SER A 17 -1.16 -4.31 -14.15
CA SER A 17 -0.22 -3.19 -14.04
C SER A 17 0.94 -3.46 -13.09
N LEU A 18 0.72 -4.18 -11.98
CA LEU A 18 1.77 -4.56 -11.04
C LEU A 18 2.78 -5.51 -11.67
N ILE A 19 2.30 -6.46 -12.48
CA ILE A 19 3.16 -7.37 -13.26
C ILE A 19 3.93 -6.58 -14.32
N ALA A 20 3.27 -5.73 -15.10
CA ALA A 20 3.93 -4.87 -16.10
C ALA A 20 4.97 -3.92 -15.47
N ALA A 21 4.78 -3.54 -14.21
CA ALA A 21 5.72 -2.73 -13.47
C ALA A 21 6.96 -3.51 -12.96
N GLY A 22 6.98 -4.84 -13.10
CA GLY A 22 8.13 -5.72 -12.86
C GLY A 22 7.97 -6.70 -11.69
N TRP A 23 6.81 -6.77 -11.04
CA TRP A 23 6.54 -7.72 -9.96
C TRP A 23 5.82 -8.96 -10.49
N ASN A 24 6.59 -9.98 -10.89
CA ASN A 24 6.09 -11.14 -11.65
C ASN A 24 5.39 -12.25 -10.82
N GLY A 25 5.37 -12.15 -9.50
CA GLY A 25 4.76 -13.17 -8.62
C GLY A 25 4.12 -12.58 -7.37
N PRO A 26 3.22 -11.58 -7.48
CA PRO A 26 2.64 -10.95 -6.30
C PRO A 26 1.76 -11.94 -5.55
N ARG A 27 1.96 -12.04 -4.23
CA ARG A 27 1.05 -12.78 -3.35
C ARG A 27 -0.24 -11.99 -3.12
N LEU A 28 -1.37 -12.68 -3.27
CA LEU A 28 -2.70 -12.16 -2.96
C LEU A 28 -3.11 -12.54 -1.52
N PHE A 29 -3.64 -11.57 -0.80
CA PHE A 29 -4.30 -11.76 0.50
C PHE A 29 -5.79 -11.46 0.30
N ALA A 30 -6.54 -12.50 -0.06
CA ALA A 30 -7.90 -12.39 -0.58
C ALA A 30 -8.93 -12.64 0.52
N GLU A 31 -9.85 -11.69 0.67
CA GLU A 31 -11.06 -11.92 1.46
C GLU A 31 -12.02 -12.90 0.75
N PRO A 32 -12.98 -13.51 1.47
CA PRO A 32 -13.91 -14.45 0.88
C PRO A 32 -14.65 -13.88 -0.33
N HIS A 33 -14.96 -14.77 -1.28
CA HIS A 33 -15.68 -14.47 -2.52
C HIS A 33 -14.97 -13.53 -3.49
N THR A 34 -13.69 -13.23 -3.30
CA THR A 34 -12.91 -12.53 -4.33
C THR A 34 -12.88 -13.38 -5.61
N ALA A 35 -13.37 -12.81 -6.71
CA ALA A 35 -13.27 -13.43 -8.03
C ALA A 35 -11.87 -13.19 -8.61
N LEU A 36 -11.24 -14.26 -9.08
CA LEU A 36 -9.94 -14.22 -9.75
C LEU A 36 -10.08 -14.82 -11.14
N GLN A 37 -9.53 -14.14 -12.15
CA GLN A 37 -9.48 -14.67 -13.50
C GLN A 37 -8.44 -15.79 -13.61
N GLU A 38 -8.71 -16.74 -14.50
CA GLU A 38 -7.87 -17.91 -14.77
C GLU A 38 -6.41 -17.54 -15.09
N ARG A 39 -6.16 -16.46 -15.82
CA ARG A 39 -4.80 -15.97 -16.13
C ARG A 39 -3.95 -15.60 -14.90
N PHE A 40 -4.56 -15.50 -13.72
CA PHE A 40 -3.88 -15.21 -12.45
C PHE A 40 -3.96 -16.38 -11.47
N ALA A 41 -4.46 -17.55 -11.89
CA ALA A 41 -4.68 -18.71 -11.02
C ALA A 41 -3.39 -19.26 -10.41
N ASP A 42 -2.26 -19.09 -11.09
CA ASP A 42 -0.95 -19.56 -10.63
C ASP A 42 -0.28 -18.62 -9.61
N LEU A 43 -0.87 -17.44 -9.35
CA LEU A 43 -0.34 -16.54 -8.33
C LEU A 43 -0.47 -17.19 -6.95
N PRO A 44 0.49 -16.94 -6.03
CA PRO A 44 0.33 -17.39 -4.65
C PRO A 44 -0.81 -16.65 -3.96
N ILE A 45 -1.76 -17.38 -3.37
CA ILE A 45 -2.92 -16.80 -2.69
C ILE A 45 -3.00 -17.30 -1.25
N THR A 46 -3.29 -16.37 -0.34
CA THR A 46 -3.78 -16.66 1.00
C THR A 46 -5.24 -16.25 1.08
N TRP A 47 -6.13 -17.23 1.20
CA TRP A 47 -7.56 -17.01 1.41
C TRP A 47 -7.87 -16.75 2.88
N ARG A 48 -8.63 -15.70 3.16
CA ARG A 48 -9.22 -15.49 4.48
C ARG A 48 -10.51 -16.30 4.57
N ASP A 49 -10.77 -16.84 5.75
CA ASP A 49 -11.98 -17.59 6.10
C ASP A 49 -13.21 -16.69 6.23
N ARG A 50 -13.01 -15.44 6.63
CA ARG A 50 -14.06 -14.43 6.80
C ARG A 50 -13.60 -13.06 6.33
N LYS A 51 -14.58 -12.15 6.18
CA LYS A 51 -14.31 -10.73 5.93
C LYS A 51 -13.59 -10.12 7.14
N LEU A 52 -12.36 -9.61 6.97
CA LEU A 52 -11.55 -9.06 8.06
C LEU A 52 -11.54 -7.53 8.07
N GLY A 53 -11.75 -6.90 6.91
CA GLY A 53 -11.59 -5.46 6.72
C GLY A 53 -10.17 -5.11 6.27
N ALA A 54 -9.99 -3.85 5.86
CA ALA A 54 -8.74 -3.42 5.24
C ALA A 54 -7.54 -3.53 6.18
N PHE A 55 -7.60 -2.96 7.38
CA PHE A 55 -6.43 -2.98 8.27
C PHE A 55 -6.07 -4.40 8.72
N PRO A 56 -7.00 -5.24 9.21
CA PRO A 56 -6.61 -6.58 9.69
C PRO A 56 -6.12 -7.48 8.56
N ASN A 57 -6.72 -7.44 7.36
CA ASN A 57 -6.21 -8.21 6.22
C ASN A 57 -4.82 -7.72 5.78
N TRP A 58 -4.60 -6.40 5.78
CA TRP A 58 -3.31 -5.77 5.47
C TRP A 58 -2.23 -6.15 6.48
N TYR A 59 -2.51 -6.02 7.78
CA TYR A 59 -1.55 -6.33 8.84
C TYR A 59 -1.20 -7.82 8.84
N LEU A 60 -2.20 -8.72 8.75
CA LEU A 60 -1.93 -10.16 8.65
C LEU A 60 -1.16 -10.53 7.38
N GLY A 61 -1.49 -9.90 6.25
CA GLY A 61 -0.77 -10.14 5.00
C GLY A 61 0.69 -9.71 5.10
N LEU A 62 0.94 -8.56 5.74
CA LEU A 62 2.28 -8.02 5.91
C LEU A 62 3.12 -8.88 6.89
N SER A 63 2.51 -9.33 7.99
CA SER A 63 3.12 -10.30 8.90
C SER A 63 3.44 -11.62 8.19
N GLU A 64 2.56 -12.11 7.32
CA GLU A 64 2.80 -13.33 6.56
C GLU A 64 3.96 -13.18 5.56
N LEU A 65 4.07 -12.03 4.87
CA LEU A 65 5.21 -11.77 3.98
C LEU A 65 6.54 -11.84 4.76
N TYR A 66 6.60 -11.21 5.93
CA TYR A 66 7.78 -11.25 6.79
C TYR A 66 8.13 -12.68 7.22
N LEU A 67 7.14 -13.46 7.69
CA LEU A 67 7.39 -14.82 8.19
C LEU A 67 7.79 -15.80 7.09
N ARG A 68 7.37 -15.57 5.85
CA ARG A 68 7.78 -16.40 4.70
C ARG A 68 9.20 -16.09 4.25
N GLU A 69 9.54 -14.80 4.16
CA GLU A 69 10.83 -14.34 3.66
C GLU A 69 11.48 -13.38 4.66
N PRO A 70 11.93 -13.86 5.84
CA PRO A 70 12.38 -12.99 6.94
C PRO A 70 13.68 -12.24 6.65
N LEU A 71 14.40 -12.63 5.60
CA LEU A 71 15.66 -12.03 5.16
C LEU A 71 15.50 -11.11 3.94
N ALA A 72 14.27 -10.87 3.45
CA ALA A 72 14.06 -9.93 2.35
C ALA A 72 14.46 -8.51 2.77
N ASP A 73 15.15 -7.79 1.89
CA ASP A 73 15.60 -6.41 2.14
C ASP A 73 14.42 -5.43 2.23
N ALA A 74 13.38 -5.68 1.42
CA ALA A 74 12.22 -4.82 1.29
C ALA A 74 10.92 -5.62 1.10
N TYR A 75 9.81 -5.04 1.57
CA TYR A 75 8.47 -5.60 1.42
C TYR A 75 7.53 -4.56 0.81
N LEU A 76 6.97 -4.86 -0.36
CA LEU A 76 5.89 -4.08 -0.97
C LEU A 76 4.53 -4.66 -0.55
N MET A 77 3.71 -3.84 0.11
CA MET A 77 2.30 -4.14 0.36
C MET A 77 1.41 -3.09 -0.31
N CYS A 78 0.46 -3.57 -1.10
CA CYS A 78 -0.43 -2.73 -1.88
C CYS A 78 -1.88 -3.22 -1.89
N GLN A 79 -2.79 -2.33 -2.28
CA GLN A 79 -4.22 -2.61 -2.43
C GLN A 79 -4.58 -2.89 -3.91
N ASP A 80 -5.74 -3.52 -4.11
CA ASP A 80 -6.21 -3.99 -5.42
C ASP A 80 -6.94 -2.94 -6.27
N ASP A 81 -6.93 -1.66 -5.87
CA ASP A 81 -7.51 -0.52 -6.60
C ASP A 81 -6.48 0.54 -7.00
N ALA A 82 -5.33 0.06 -7.49
CA ALA A 82 -4.21 0.90 -7.86
C ALA A 82 -3.58 0.46 -9.19
N ILE A 83 -3.19 1.42 -10.03
CA ILE A 83 -2.42 1.19 -11.25
C ILE A 83 -0.98 1.60 -11.01
N PHE A 84 -0.03 0.73 -11.35
CA PHE A 84 1.39 0.95 -11.18
C PHE A 84 2.02 1.48 -12.47
N ALA A 85 2.99 2.39 -12.33
CA ALA A 85 3.81 2.85 -13.44
C ALA A 85 4.66 1.69 -13.98
N GLU A 86 4.62 1.48 -15.30
CA GLU A 86 5.47 0.50 -15.98
C GLU A 86 6.95 0.79 -15.69
N GLY A 87 7.73 -0.25 -15.41
CA GLY A 87 9.16 -0.13 -15.06
C GLY A 87 9.45 0.36 -13.64
N SER A 88 8.42 0.67 -12.82
CA SER A 88 8.65 1.25 -11.49
C SER A 88 9.45 0.35 -10.54
N ARG A 89 9.40 -0.98 -10.67
CA ARG A 89 10.30 -1.84 -9.90
C ARG A 89 11.76 -1.54 -10.23
N SER A 90 12.13 -1.52 -11.51
CA SER A 90 13.52 -1.27 -11.95
C SER A 90 14.02 0.08 -11.45
N TYR A 91 13.19 1.12 -11.55
CA TYR A 91 13.49 2.43 -10.99
C TYR A 91 13.74 2.37 -9.47
N LEU A 92 12.86 1.70 -8.72
CA LEU A 92 12.97 1.60 -7.27
C LEU A 92 14.21 0.80 -6.84
N GLU A 93 14.58 -0.27 -7.53
CA GLU A 93 15.81 -1.03 -7.23
C GLU A 93 17.07 -0.12 -7.26
N GLN A 94 17.04 0.99 -8.00
CA GLN A 94 18.16 1.92 -8.12
C GLN A 94 18.06 3.15 -7.21
N HIS A 95 16.83 3.57 -6.86
CA HIS A 95 16.58 4.87 -6.21
C HIS A 95 15.91 4.75 -4.83
N LEU A 96 15.47 3.55 -4.43
CA LEU A 96 14.84 3.33 -3.13
C LEU A 96 15.85 3.64 -1.99
N TRP A 97 15.30 4.02 -0.83
CA TRP A 97 16.01 4.48 0.37
C TRP A 97 16.61 5.88 0.25
N PRO A 98 15.77 6.92 0.21
CA PRO A 98 16.21 8.33 0.20
C PRO A 98 16.90 8.79 1.49
N ALA A 99 16.94 7.93 2.52
CA ALA A 99 17.63 8.17 3.79
C ALA A 99 18.13 6.85 4.37
N ALA A 100 19.11 6.93 5.27
CA ALA A 100 19.66 5.76 5.96
C ALA A 100 18.62 5.06 6.86
N GLU A 101 17.74 5.84 7.47
CA GLU A 101 16.63 5.35 8.31
C GLU A 101 15.32 5.82 7.69
N VAL A 102 14.40 4.89 7.44
CA VAL A 102 13.11 5.15 6.78
C VAL A 102 12.02 4.40 7.50
N GLY A 103 10.92 5.05 7.86
CA GLY A 103 9.75 4.36 8.43
C GLY A 103 9.02 3.59 7.33
N VAL A 104 8.61 4.31 6.29
CA VAL A 104 7.95 3.75 5.11
C VAL A 104 8.23 4.61 3.89
N VAL A 105 8.24 4.00 2.71
CA VAL A 105 8.14 4.70 1.43
C VAL A 105 6.78 4.40 0.81
N SER A 106 5.96 5.43 0.63
CA SER A 106 4.78 5.35 -0.23
C SER A 106 5.16 5.71 -1.65
N ILE A 107 4.92 4.79 -2.59
CA ILE A 107 5.09 5.08 -4.03
C ILE A 107 3.81 5.66 -4.66
N TYR A 108 2.83 5.98 -3.81
CA TYR A 108 1.65 6.75 -4.12
C TYR A 108 1.73 8.12 -3.44
N THR A 109 1.43 9.18 -4.18
CA THR A 109 1.30 10.55 -3.63
C THR A 109 -0.03 11.16 -4.05
N PRO A 110 -0.90 11.56 -3.10
CA PRO A 110 -2.15 12.22 -3.43
C PRO A 110 -1.90 13.62 -4.01
N THR A 111 -2.80 14.11 -4.87
CA THR A 111 -2.68 15.43 -5.56
C THR A 111 -2.29 16.58 -4.63
N HIS A 112 -2.88 16.63 -3.43
CA HIS A 112 -2.66 17.75 -2.52
C HIS A 112 -1.26 17.76 -1.88
N TRP A 113 -0.51 16.67 -1.99
CA TRP A 113 0.89 16.59 -1.54
C TRP A 113 1.89 16.82 -2.69
N SER A 114 1.52 16.54 -3.94
CA SER A 114 2.45 16.63 -5.07
C SER A 114 2.60 18.04 -5.67
N ARG A 115 1.62 18.94 -5.48
CA ARG A 115 1.59 20.26 -6.14
C ARG A 115 2.87 21.07 -5.94
N GLY A 116 3.52 21.42 -7.04
CA GLY A 116 4.69 22.31 -7.07
C GLY A 116 5.98 21.70 -6.54
N ARG A 117 6.01 20.39 -6.28
CA ARG A 117 7.21 19.71 -5.79
C ARG A 117 8.06 19.16 -6.94
N PRO A 118 9.41 19.22 -6.81
CA PRO A 118 10.29 18.62 -7.80
C PRO A 118 10.18 17.09 -7.78
N CYS A 119 10.66 16.46 -8.86
CA CYS A 119 10.75 15.00 -8.95
C CYS A 119 11.67 14.44 -7.84
N GLY A 120 11.27 13.34 -7.22
CA GLY A 120 12.02 12.61 -6.19
C GLY A 120 11.21 12.24 -4.96
N PHE A 121 11.91 11.77 -3.93
CA PHE A 121 11.33 11.40 -2.64
C PHE A 121 11.25 12.60 -1.69
N HIS A 122 10.11 12.75 -1.03
CA HIS A 122 9.81 13.83 -0.09
C HIS A 122 9.35 13.29 1.25
N VAL A 123 9.82 13.88 2.34
CA VAL A 123 9.36 13.53 3.69
C VAL A 123 8.01 14.17 3.97
N GLU A 124 7.09 13.38 4.53
CA GLU A 124 5.80 13.83 5.05
C GLU A 124 5.72 13.64 6.56
N ARG A 125 5.00 14.54 7.24
CA ARG A 125 4.86 14.56 8.70
C ARG A 125 3.41 14.80 9.11
N HIS A 126 2.52 13.93 8.66
CA HIS A 126 1.09 14.06 8.91
C HIS A 126 0.56 13.17 10.05
N GLY A 127 1.36 12.23 10.56
CA GLY A 127 0.95 11.38 11.67
C GLY A 127 -0.33 10.61 11.34
N TRP A 128 -1.32 10.70 12.23
CA TRP A 128 -2.65 10.12 12.01
C TRP A 128 -3.39 10.65 10.77
N ALA A 129 -3.07 11.85 10.30
CA ALA A 129 -3.66 12.45 9.11
C ALA A 129 -2.92 12.07 7.82
N SER A 130 -2.05 11.05 7.85
CA SER A 130 -1.33 10.55 6.68
C SER A 130 -2.25 9.81 5.71
N TRP A 131 -1.93 9.91 4.43
CA TRP A 131 -2.58 9.26 3.30
C TRP A 131 -1.52 8.46 2.54
N GLY A 132 -1.84 7.25 2.10
CA GLY A 132 -0.95 6.52 1.18
C GLY A 132 -0.94 5.00 1.24
N ALA A 133 -1.88 4.40 1.96
CA ALA A 133 -2.00 2.95 2.12
C ALA A 133 -2.24 2.13 0.84
N LEU A 134 -2.21 2.77 -0.33
CA LEU A 134 -2.32 2.13 -1.62
C LEU A 134 -1.10 1.28 -1.97
N ALA A 135 0.10 1.76 -1.68
CA ALA A 135 1.35 1.07 -1.99
C ALA A 135 2.48 1.53 -1.08
N TYR A 136 2.79 0.72 -0.07
CA TYR A 136 3.86 0.94 0.88
C TYR A 136 5.01 -0.04 0.68
N ILE A 137 6.23 0.48 0.74
CA ILE A 137 7.46 -0.28 0.79
C ILE A 137 8.10 -0.06 2.16
N PHE A 138 8.38 -1.16 2.85
CA PHE A 138 9.08 -1.17 4.12
C PHE A 138 10.43 -1.85 3.96
N SER A 139 11.46 -1.33 4.62
CA SER A 139 12.69 -2.10 4.82
C SER A 139 12.42 -3.23 5.81
N ASN A 140 13.29 -4.25 5.84
CA ASN A 140 13.18 -5.32 6.83
C ASN A 140 13.09 -4.80 8.27
N LYS A 141 14.02 -3.91 8.63
CA LYS A 141 14.10 -3.29 9.96
C LYS A 141 12.81 -2.56 10.31
N SER A 142 12.33 -1.73 9.39
CA SER A 142 11.17 -0.87 9.62
C SER A 142 9.87 -1.66 9.68
N LEU A 143 9.76 -2.71 8.86
CA LEU A 143 8.63 -3.62 8.95
C LEU A 143 8.55 -4.30 10.32
N ARG A 144 9.67 -4.87 10.79
CA ARG A 144 9.71 -5.52 12.11
C ARG A 144 9.36 -4.56 13.23
N ALA A 145 9.87 -3.34 13.17
CA ALA A 145 9.54 -2.29 14.14
C ALA A 145 8.05 -1.95 14.12
N LEU A 146 7.41 -1.81 12.94
CA LEU A 146 5.97 -1.59 12.83
C LEU A 146 5.15 -2.76 13.39
N LEU A 147 5.50 -3.99 13.01
CA LEU A 147 4.76 -5.19 13.44
C LEU A 147 4.81 -5.38 14.97
N ALA A 148 5.91 -4.98 15.62
CA ALA A 148 6.06 -5.03 17.06
C ALA A 148 5.48 -3.81 17.79
N HIS A 149 5.07 -2.75 17.08
CA HIS A 149 4.69 -1.50 17.72
C HIS A 149 3.28 -1.56 18.32
N PRO A 150 3.07 -1.10 19.58
CA PRO A 150 1.75 -1.12 20.22
C PRO A 150 0.65 -0.44 19.42
N LEU A 151 0.93 0.68 18.74
CA LEU A 151 -0.05 1.36 17.89
C LEU A 151 -0.61 0.44 16.78
N ALA A 152 0.21 -0.41 16.17
CA ALA A 152 -0.23 -1.31 15.12
C ALA A 152 -0.96 -2.53 15.68
N ILE A 153 -0.41 -3.14 16.73
CA ILE A 153 -0.99 -4.32 17.42
C ILE A 153 -2.37 -3.98 17.99
N GLU A 154 -2.47 -2.87 18.72
CA GLU A 154 -3.67 -2.49 19.46
C GLU A 154 -4.73 -1.84 18.59
N HIS A 155 -4.42 -1.45 17.35
CA HIS A 155 -5.38 -0.78 16.47
C HIS A 155 -6.65 -1.60 16.27
N ARG A 156 -6.55 -2.93 16.18
CA ARG A 156 -7.73 -3.79 16.06
C ARG A 156 -8.67 -3.66 17.27
N ARG A 157 -8.12 -3.48 18.47
CA ARG A 157 -8.86 -3.42 19.73
C ARG A 157 -9.34 -2.01 20.05
N LEU A 158 -8.49 -1.01 19.81
CA LEU A 158 -8.67 0.37 20.29
C LEU A 158 -8.89 1.40 19.17
N GLY A 159 -8.65 1.02 17.92
CA GLY A 159 -8.73 1.91 16.78
C GLY A 159 -10.17 2.29 16.43
N PRO A 160 -10.38 3.46 15.80
CA PRO A 160 -11.70 3.87 15.34
C PRO A 160 -12.30 2.85 14.36
N ALA A 161 -13.64 2.79 14.31
CA ALA A 161 -14.39 1.80 13.55
C ALA A 161 -13.93 0.35 13.84
N GLY A 162 -13.61 0.06 15.11
CA GLY A 162 -13.14 -1.24 15.58
C GLY A 162 -11.84 -1.69 14.91
N GLY A 163 -10.99 -0.76 14.47
CA GLY A 163 -9.72 -1.08 13.82
C GLY A 163 -9.84 -1.80 12.47
N LEU A 164 -10.98 -1.67 11.78
CA LEU A 164 -11.20 -2.30 10.48
C LEU A 164 -10.55 -1.56 9.29
N ARG A 165 -10.14 -0.30 9.49
CA ARG A 165 -9.69 0.62 8.43
C ARG A 165 -8.60 1.57 8.94
N ASN A 166 -8.21 2.55 8.11
CA ASN A 166 -7.21 3.60 8.42
C ASN A 166 -5.76 3.08 8.50
N ILE A 167 -5.36 2.28 7.52
CA ILE A 167 -3.97 1.77 7.41
C ILE A 167 -2.96 2.93 7.38
N ASP A 168 -3.24 3.94 6.56
CA ASP A 168 -2.42 5.13 6.38
C ASP A 168 -2.27 5.95 7.67
N SER A 169 -3.37 6.16 8.40
CA SER A 169 -3.32 6.81 9.71
C SER A 169 -2.45 6.06 10.71
N VAL A 170 -2.56 4.72 10.78
CA VAL A 170 -1.77 3.91 11.70
C VAL A 170 -0.28 3.95 11.34
N VAL A 171 0.05 3.78 10.06
CA VAL A 171 1.44 3.82 9.59
C VAL A 171 2.04 5.21 9.81
N GLY A 172 1.31 6.28 9.48
CA GLY A 172 1.79 7.64 9.69
C GLY A 172 1.98 7.98 11.16
N ALA A 173 1.04 7.59 12.04
CA ALA A 173 1.17 7.79 13.48
C ALA A 173 2.33 6.98 14.07
N TRP A 174 2.56 5.75 13.58
CA TRP A 174 3.72 4.95 13.96
C TRP A 174 5.03 5.63 13.53
N CYS A 175 5.14 6.09 12.28
CA CYS A 175 6.33 6.82 11.81
C CYS A 175 6.62 8.04 12.71
N GLN A 176 5.59 8.81 13.06
CA GLN A 176 5.73 9.96 13.97
C GLN A 176 6.19 9.53 15.37
N ALA A 177 5.59 8.49 15.95
CA ALA A 177 5.94 8.02 17.29
C ALA A 177 7.34 7.39 17.37
N ALA A 178 7.78 6.74 16.30
CA ALA A 178 9.10 6.13 16.18
C ALA A 178 10.18 7.11 15.68
N GLU A 179 9.82 8.38 15.43
CA GLU A 179 10.70 9.40 14.84
C GLU A 179 11.34 8.98 13.50
N LEU A 180 10.63 8.14 12.74
CA LEU A 180 11.08 7.64 11.44
C LEU A 180 10.39 8.41 10.30
N PRO A 181 11.10 8.75 9.22
CA PRO A 181 10.51 9.52 8.13
C PRO A 181 9.54 8.68 7.31
N TYR A 182 8.38 9.27 6.99
CA TYR A 182 7.44 8.77 6.01
C TYR A 182 7.75 9.44 4.67
N PHE A 183 8.21 8.68 3.69
CA PHE A 183 8.52 9.22 2.37
C PHE A 183 7.37 9.01 1.39
N VAL A 184 7.19 9.96 0.48
CA VAL A 184 6.34 9.84 -0.70
C VAL A 184 7.15 10.15 -1.95
N HIS A 185 6.77 9.60 -3.10
CA HIS A 185 7.44 9.87 -4.37
C HIS A 185 6.63 10.83 -5.26
N VAL A 186 7.24 11.90 -5.74
CA VAL A 186 6.67 12.83 -6.73
C VAL A 186 7.48 12.70 -8.01
N PRO A 187 6.89 12.52 -9.20
CA PRO A 187 5.50 12.20 -9.47
C PRO A 187 5.07 10.89 -8.81
N SER A 188 3.77 10.68 -8.63
CA SER A 188 3.27 9.42 -8.07
C SER A 188 3.58 8.27 -9.04
N LEU A 189 4.16 7.17 -8.54
CA LEU A 189 4.38 5.94 -9.32
C LEU A 189 3.15 5.04 -9.33
N VAL A 190 2.10 5.43 -8.60
CA VAL A 190 0.86 4.70 -8.46
C VAL A 190 -0.35 5.62 -8.62
N GLN A 191 -1.36 5.16 -9.33
CA GLN A 191 -2.63 5.85 -9.52
C GLN A 191 -3.77 5.12 -8.81
N HIS A 192 -4.49 5.81 -7.93
CA HIS A 192 -5.72 5.27 -7.35
C HIS A 192 -6.83 5.18 -8.42
N ILE A 193 -7.47 4.02 -8.56
CA ILE A 193 -8.58 3.79 -9.51
C ILE A 193 -9.87 3.35 -8.81
N GLY A 194 -9.89 3.30 -7.48
CA GLY A 194 -11.05 2.86 -6.69
C GLY A 194 -12.17 3.90 -6.68
N GLU A 195 -13.07 3.86 -7.66
CA GLU A 195 -14.22 4.79 -7.75
C GLU A 195 -15.25 4.65 -6.63
N THR A 196 -15.23 3.54 -5.87
CA THR A 196 -16.09 3.33 -4.70
C THR A 196 -15.31 2.55 -3.68
N SER A 197 -15.19 3.09 -2.46
CA SER A 197 -14.51 2.37 -1.38
C SER A 197 -15.39 1.22 -0.88
N THR A 198 -14.79 0.04 -0.65
CA THR A 198 -15.44 -1.08 0.05
C THR A 198 -15.74 -0.79 1.53
N ILE A 199 -15.18 0.31 2.06
CA ILE A 199 -15.23 0.73 3.46
C ILE A 199 -16.10 1.99 3.64
N TRP A 200 -16.23 2.80 2.58
CA TRP A 200 -16.98 4.04 2.58
C TRP A 200 -17.91 4.07 1.36
N THR A 201 -19.17 3.70 1.57
CA THR A 201 -20.19 3.61 0.51
C THR A 201 -20.49 4.94 -0.18
N SER A 202 -20.08 6.08 0.40
CA SER A 202 -20.25 7.43 -0.15
C SER A 202 -18.97 8.05 -0.73
N ALA A 203 -17.80 7.41 -0.62
CA ALA A 203 -16.53 8.00 -1.03
C ALA A 203 -16.00 7.33 -2.30
N GLY A 204 -15.98 8.09 -3.40
CA GLY A 204 -15.34 7.67 -4.65
C GLY A 204 -13.94 8.27 -4.86
N ALA A 205 -13.23 7.81 -5.90
CA ALA A 205 -11.94 8.34 -6.36
C ALA A 205 -12.06 9.74 -7.02
N ASN A 206 -12.95 10.58 -6.53
CA ASN A 206 -13.10 11.97 -6.98
C ASN A 206 -12.24 12.89 -6.09
N GLY A 207 -11.63 13.92 -6.70
CA GLY A 207 -10.88 14.95 -5.97
C GLY A 207 -9.50 14.50 -5.47
N GLY A 208 -9.16 14.85 -4.22
CA GLY A 208 -7.80 14.79 -3.67
C GLY A 208 -7.17 13.40 -3.50
N ARG A 209 -7.91 12.32 -3.78
CA ARG A 209 -7.43 10.92 -3.76
C ARG A 209 -6.81 10.47 -5.08
N ARG A 210 -7.05 11.18 -6.18
CA ARG A 210 -6.32 10.95 -7.43
C ARG A 210 -4.89 11.48 -7.26
N ALA A 211 -3.90 10.81 -7.84
CA ALA A 211 -2.61 11.45 -8.08
C ALA A 211 -2.77 12.39 -9.29
N SER A 212 -2.47 13.68 -9.16
CA SER A 212 -2.51 14.62 -10.27
C SER A 212 -1.36 14.39 -11.24
N ASP A 213 -0.22 14.00 -10.68
CA ASP A 213 1.05 13.88 -11.38
C ASP A 213 1.44 12.40 -11.46
N PHE A 214 0.53 11.52 -11.89
CA PHE A 214 0.85 10.11 -12.12
C PHE A 214 1.61 9.94 -13.43
N VAL A 215 2.70 9.18 -13.41
CA VAL A 215 3.49 8.86 -14.59
C VAL A 215 3.22 7.40 -15.00
N PRO A 216 2.64 7.14 -16.20
CA PRO A 216 2.31 5.78 -16.63
C PRO A 216 3.52 4.86 -16.87
N ARG A 217 4.69 5.44 -17.18
CA ARG A 217 5.94 4.72 -17.46
C ARG A 217 7.13 5.51 -16.93
N ILE A 218 7.99 4.86 -16.16
CA ILE A 218 9.25 5.45 -15.68
C ILE A 218 10.43 4.83 -16.45
N SER A 219 11.34 5.70 -16.90
CA SER A 219 12.57 5.35 -17.62
C SER A 219 13.76 5.34 -16.68
#